data_AF-A0A2V6VCT2-F1
#
_entry.id   AF-A0A2V6VCT2-F1
#
_cell.length_a   1.000
_cell.length_b   1.000
_cell.length_c   1.000
_cell.angle_alpha   90.00
_cell.angle_beta   90.00
_cell.angle_gamma   90.00
#
_symmetry.space_group_name_H-M   'P 1'
#
loop_
_entity.id
_entity.type
_entity.pdbx_description
1 polymer ?
#
loop_
_entity_poly.entity_id
_entity_poly.type
_entity_poly.pdbx_seq_one_letter_code
_entity_poly.pdbx_strand_id
1 'polypeptide(L)'
;MSASPVLVLIASDPRTSHRAFEAMRIGVGVVAGENQVTFVLTDGAVHLLDDDTDELVDGDDIAKFRASLRQLGVPFHIEASAIPHASDWNADKHPVVHGAALSMLPAGVRVQRVPDELSWDTLLEQIFAADQVVTW
;
A
#
# COMPACT_ATOMS: atom_id res chain seq x y z
N MET A 1 -13.57 -16.13 15.22
CA MET A 1 -14.00 -14.93 14.47
C MET A 1 -13.15 -14.91 13.21
N SER A 2 -13.75 -14.76 12.02
CA SER A 2 -12.95 -14.65 10.80
C SER A 2 -12.32 -13.26 10.78
N ALA A 3 -10.99 -13.15 10.58
CA ALA A 3 -10.33 -11.86 10.45
C ALA A 3 -10.86 -11.14 9.19
N SER A 4 -11.20 -9.85 9.32
CA SER A 4 -11.63 -9.05 8.18
C SER A 4 -10.44 -8.77 7.24
N PRO A 5 -10.57 -8.88 5.91
CA PRO A 5 -9.46 -8.65 4.96
C PRO A 5 -9.10 -7.17 4.82
N VAL A 6 -7.84 -6.77 5.05
CA VAL A 6 -7.35 -5.37 5.06
C VAL A 6 -6.85 -4.90 3.70
N LEU A 7 -7.24 -3.69 3.27
CA LEU A 7 -6.75 -3.06 2.04
C LEU A 7 -5.82 -1.89 2.34
N VAL A 8 -4.59 -1.99 1.86
CA VAL A 8 -3.51 -1.01 1.99
C VAL A 8 -3.30 -0.28 0.67
N LEU A 9 -4.01 0.83 0.43
CA LEU A 9 -3.91 1.64 -0.80
C LEU A 9 -2.85 2.74 -0.66
N ILE A 10 -1.80 2.73 -1.48
CA ILE A 10 -0.67 3.66 -1.46
C ILE A 10 -0.61 4.46 -2.76
N ALA A 11 -0.62 5.79 -2.65
CA ALA A 11 -0.51 6.72 -3.79
C ALA A 11 0.71 7.64 -3.71
N SER A 12 1.14 7.99 -2.49
CA SER A 12 2.29 8.87 -2.24
C SER A 12 3.59 8.35 -2.90
N ASP A 13 4.36 9.25 -3.51
CA ASP A 13 5.64 8.93 -4.16
C ASP A 13 6.79 8.81 -3.12
N PRO A 14 7.42 7.63 -2.95
CA PRO A 14 8.47 7.41 -1.96
C PRO A 14 9.76 8.19 -2.23
N ARG A 15 9.95 8.74 -3.44
CA ARG A 15 11.10 9.60 -3.77
C ARG A 15 10.98 10.99 -3.18
N THR A 16 9.77 11.38 -2.75
CA THR A 16 9.47 12.74 -2.29
C THR A 16 8.83 12.78 -0.90
N SER A 17 8.41 11.63 -0.35
CA SER A 17 7.64 11.58 0.89
C SER A 17 7.83 10.27 1.66
N HIS A 18 7.93 10.40 2.99
CA HIS A 18 7.94 9.26 3.93
C HIS A 18 6.61 8.47 3.95
N ARG A 19 5.51 9.07 3.48
CA ARG A 19 4.15 8.52 3.60
C ARG A 19 4.02 7.13 2.99
N ALA A 20 4.68 6.91 1.86
CA ALA A 20 4.68 5.63 1.17
C ALA A 20 5.35 4.50 1.99
N PHE A 21 6.35 4.83 2.81
CA PHE A 21 6.99 3.85 3.69
C PHE A 21 6.17 3.64 4.98
N GLU A 22 5.65 4.71 5.59
CA GLU A 22 4.78 4.60 6.77
C GLU A 22 3.60 3.66 6.51
N ALA A 23 3.02 3.79 5.32
CA ALA A 23 2.02 2.93 4.76
C ALA A 23 2.37 1.45 4.77
N MET A 24 3.50 1.17 4.12
CA MET A 24 4.03 -0.15 3.94
C MET A 24 4.32 -0.78 5.30
N ARG A 25 4.87 0.00 6.24
CA ARG A 25 5.19 -0.44 7.60
C ARG A 25 3.93 -0.84 8.39
N ILE A 26 2.84 -0.07 8.28
CA ILE A 26 1.56 -0.43 8.90
C ILE A 26 1.03 -1.72 8.30
N GLY A 27 1.00 -1.83 6.97
CA GLY A 27 0.55 -3.04 6.29
C GLY A 27 1.34 -4.29 6.73
N VAL A 28 2.67 -4.18 6.83
CA VAL A 28 3.53 -5.26 7.34
C VAL A 28 3.20 -5.64 8.78
N GLY A 29 2.96 -4.66 9.66
CA GLY A 29 2.54 -4.92 11.04
C GLY A 29 1.21 -5.69 11.11
N VAL A 30 0.27 -5.39 10.21
CA VAL A 30 -1.02 -6.07 10.13
C VAL A 30 -0.87 -7.50 9.59
N VAL A 31 -0.02 -7.73 8.58
CA VAL A 31 0.34 -9.06 8.07
C VAL A 31 0.96 -9.92 9.19
N ALA A 32 1.87 -9.35 9.99
CA ALA A 32 2.51 -10.05 11.09
C ALA A 32 1.52 -10.50 12.19
N GLY A 33 0.35 -9.84 12.29
CA GLY A 33 -0.78 -10.27 13.12
C GLY A 33 -1.68 -11.34 12.48
N GLU A 34 -1.22 -12.01 11.42
CA GLU A 34 -1.94 -13.05 10.66
C GLU A 34 -3.23 -12.59 9.96
N ASN A 35 -3.39 -11.29 9.76
CA ASN A 35 -4.51 -10.75 8.99
C ASN A 35 -4.23 -10.84 7.49
N GLN A 36 -5.27 -11.11 6.70
CA GLN A 36 -5.18 -11.01 5.24
C GLN A 36 -5.05 -9.54 4.85
N VAL A 37 -3.96 -9.17 4.16
CA VAL A 37 -3.71 -7.80 3.67
C VAL A 37 -3.52 -7.79 2.17
N THR A 38 -4.18 -6.85 1.49
CA THR A 38 -3.99 -6.55 0.06
C THR A 38 -3.32 -5.19 -0.05
N PHE A 39 -2.09 -5.13 -0.57
CA PHE A 39 -1.43 -3.85 -0.88
C PHE A 39 -1.77 -3.44 -2.30
N VAL A 40 -2.23 -2.21 -2.50
CA VAL A 40 -2.47 -1.60 -3.82
C VAL A 40 -1.57 -0.39 -3.98
N LEU A 41 -0.76 -0.36 -5.04
CA LEU A 41 0.04 0.80 -5.42
C LEU A 41 -0.61 1.51 -6.61
N THR A 42 -0.81 2.81 -6.43
CA THR A 42 -1.35 3.77 -7.42
C THR A 42 -0.37 4.92 -7.59
N ASP A 43 -0.50 5.69 -8.67
CA ASP A 43 0.31 6.88 -8.92
C ASP A 43 1.82 6.65 -8.68
N GLY A 44 2.50 7.58 -7.98
CA GLY A 44 3.94 7.51 -7.72
C GLY A 44 4.35 6.40 -6.74
N ALA A 45 3.41 5.79 -6.01
CA ALA A 45 3.75 4.75 -5.04
C ALA A 45 4.33 3.48 -5.68
N VAL A 46 4.15 3.28 -6.99
CA VAL A 46 4.79 2.19 -7.75
C VAL A 46 6.31 2.19 -7.62
N HIS A 47 6.91 3.35 -7.33
CA HIS A 47 8.35 3.50 -7.10
C HIS A 47 8.81 2.87 -5.78
N LEU A 48 7.88 2.38 -4.94
CA LEU A 48 8.22 1.46 -3.87
C LEU A 48 8.85 0.17 -4.42
N LEU A 49 8.73 -0.15 -5.71
CA LEU A 49 9.35 -1.31 -6.33
C LEU A 49 10.62 -0.99 -7.13
N ASP A 50 11.14 0.23 -7.03
CA ASP A 50 12.41 0.59 -7.67
C ASP A 50 13.56 -0.20 -7.03
N ASP A 51 14.45 -0.73 -7.88
CA ASP A 51 15.62 -1.52 -7.47
C ASP A 51 16.64 -0.65 -6.74
N ASP A 52 16.94 0.51 -7.33
CA ASP A 52 17.75 1.55 -6.70
C ASP A 52 16.94 2.25 -5.61
N THR A 53 17.37 2.07 -4.37
CA THR A 53 16.73 2.68 -3.21
C THR A 53 17.41 3.94 -2.72
N ASP A 54 18.54 4.35 -3.31
CA ASP A 54 19.33 5.49 -2.84
C ASP A 54 18.58 6.82 -3.02
N GLU A 55 17.66 6.89 -4.00
CA GLU A 55 16.80 8.05 -4.25
C GLU A 55 15.49 8.04 -3.45
N LEU A 56 15.21 6.96 -2.70
CA LEU A 56 14.00 6.86 -1.89
C LEU A 56 14.22 7.48 -0.51
N VAL A 57 13.22 8.22 -0.03
CA VAL A 57 13.27 8.91 1.26
C VAL A 57 13.56 7.94 2.43
N ASP A 58 13.01 6.72 2.39
CA ASP A 58 13.20 5.67 3.40
C ASP A 58 13.79 4.38 2.78
N GLY A 59 14.70 4.51 1.82
CA GLY A 59 15.17 3.41 0.95
C GLY A 59 15.61 2.12 1.64
N ASP A 60 16.49 2.22 2.64
CA ASP A 60 17.00 1.07 3.38
C ASP A 60 15.89 0.24 4.05
N ASP A 61 14.89 0.91 4.61
CA ASP A 61 13.79 0.25 5.32
C ASP A 61 12.73 -0.27 4.34
N ILE A 62 12.49 0.45 3.24
CA ILE A 62 11.67 -0.04 2.12
C ILE A 62 12.25 -1.37 1.61
N ALA A 63 13.56 -1.44 1.33
CA ALA A 63 14.23 -2.66 0.86
C ALA A 63 14.01 -3.86 1.81
N LYS A 64 14.19 -3.65 3.12
CA LYS A 64 13.96 -4.68 4.15
C LYS A 64 12.52 -5.17 4.19
N PHE A 65 11.56 -4.25 4.11
CA PHE A 65 10.14 -4.59 4.18
C PHE A 65 9.66 -5.29 2.89
N ARG A 66 10.22 -4.95 1.72
CA ARG A 66 9.94 -5.64 0.44
C ARG A 66 10.40 -7.07 0.51
N ALA A 67 11.64 -7.28 0.95
CA ALA A 67 12.20 -8.62 1.10
C ALA A 67 11.34 -9.47 2.05
N SER A 68 10.85 -8.89 3.14
CA SER A 68 9.95 -9.56 4.09
C SER A 68 8.60 -9.95 3.45
N LEU A 69 7.93 -9.00 2.79
CA LEU A 69 6.65 -9.27 2.09
C LEU A 69 6.81 -10.33 0.99
N ARG A 70 7.93 -10.29 0.26
CA ARG A 70 8.25 -11.28 -0.77
C ARG A 70 8.44 -12.68 -0.20
N GLN A 71 9.16 -12.80 0.92
CA GLN A 71 9.34 -14.09 1.61
C GLN A 71 8.01 -14.66 2.10
N LEU A 72 7.09 -13.79 2.51
CA LEU A 72 5.73 -14.16 2.92
C LEU A 72 4.78 -14.41 1.74
N GLY A 73 5.23 -14.18 0.50
CA GLY A 73 4.41 -14.36 -0.70
C GLY A 73 3.29 -13.33 -0.85
N VAL A 74 3.40 -12.18 -0.20
CA VAL A 74 2.40 -11.10 -0.27
C VAL A 74 2.67 -10.23 -1.51
N PRO A 75 1.75 -10.20 -2.50
CA PRO A 75 1.95 -9.42 -3.71
C PRO A 75 1.59 -7.94 -3.52
N PHE A 76 2.12 -7.10 -4.40
CA PHE A 76 1.57 -5.76 -4.63
C PHE A 76 0.61 -5.78 -5.83
N HIS A 77 -0.57 -5.24 -5.63
CA HIS A 77 -1.53 -4.99 -6.70
C HIS A 77 -1.23 -3.62 -7.31
N ILE A 78 -1.08 -3.54 -8.63
CA ILE A 78 -0.60 -2.32 -9.29
C ILE A 78 -1.68 -1.78 -10.21
N GLU A 79 -1.98 -0.49 -10.07
CA GLU A 79 -2.82 0.22 -11.03
C GLU A 79 -2.15 0.23 -12.41
N ALA A 80 -2.90 -0.18 -13.43
CA ALA A 80 -2.33 -0.41 -14.76
C ALA A 80 -1.72 0.85 -15.39
N SER A 81 -2.32 2.02 -15.15
CA SER A 81 -1.83 3.31 -15.64
C SER A 81 -0.59 3.81 -14.91
N ALA A 82 -0.31 3.28 -13.71
CA ALA A 82 0.81 3.71 -12.89
C ALA A 82 2.09 2.92 -13.17
N ILE A 83 2.02 1.77 -13.87
CA ILE A 83 3.20 0.92 -14.13
C ILE A 83 4.26 1.73 -14.92
N PRO A 84 5.48 1.92 -14.38
CA PRO A 84 6.53 2.61 -15.10
C PRO A 84 6.95 1.89 -16.38
N HIS A 85 7.31 2.66 -17.41
CA HIS A 85 7.85 2.12 -18.66
C HIS A 85 9.33 1.71 -18.57
N ALA A 86 10.00 2.04 -17.47
CA ALA A 86 11.41 1.73 -17.24
C ALA A 86 11.62 0.21 -17.11
N SER A 87 12.62 -0.34 -17.81
CA SER A 87 12.84 -1.79 -17.92
C SER A 87 13.43 -2.43 -16.66
N ASP A 88 13.95 -1.61 -15.76
CA ASP A 88 14.58 -1.96 -14.47
C ASP A 88 13.62 -1.80 -13.27
N TRP A 89 12.40 -1.31 -13.50
CA TRP A 89 11.37 -1.29 -12.47
C TRP A 89 11.05 -2.70 -11.98
N ASN A 90 11.03 -2.91 -10.65
CA ASN A 90 10.83 -4.21 -10.02
C ASN A 90 11.84 -5.29 -10.46
N ALA A 91 13.12 -4.93 -10.64
CA ALA A 91 14.19 -5.86 -11.04
C ALA A 91 14.34 -7.07 -10.09
N ASP A 92 14.05 -6.85 -8.80
CA ASP A 92 14.01 -7.89 -7.77
C ASP A 92 12.90 -8.93 -7.99
N LYS A 93 11.94 -8.67 -8.88
CA LYS A 93 10.79 -9.54 -9.19
C LYS A 93 9.93 -9.81 -7.96
N HIS A 94 9.61 -8.75 -7.21
CA HIS A 94 8.55 -8.82 -6.21
C HIS A 94 7.24 -9.26 -6.90
N PRO A 95 6.46 -10.19 -6.32
CA PRO A 95 5.19 -10.62 -6.92
C PRO A 95 4.24 -9.43 -7.13
N VAL A 96 3.86 -9.18 -8.38
CA VAL A 96 2.90 -8.12 -8.72
C VAL A 96 1.65 -8.68 -9.39
N VAL A 97 0.51 -8.08 -9.09
CA VAL A 97 -0.77 -8.34 -9.76
C VAL A 97 -1.18 -7.09 -10.49
N HIS A 98 -1.19 -7.14 -11.82
CA HIS A 98 -1.55 -5.99 -12.66
C HIS A 98 -3.06 -5.80 -12.77
N GLY A 99 -3.49 -4.56 -13.02
CA GLY A 99 -4.90 -4.25 -13.29
C GLY A 99 -5.72 -4.02 -12.04
N ALA A 100 -5.07 -3.62 -10.94
CA ALA A 100 -5.77 -3.20 -9.73
C ALA A 100 -6.54 -1.90 -10.00
N ALA A 101 -7.80 -2.03 -10.36
CA ALA A 101 -8.75 -0.94 -10.29
C ALA A 101 -9.38 -0.96 -8.91
N LEU A 102 -9.75 0.21 -8.36
CA LEU A 102 -10.62 0.30 -7.18
C LEU A 102 -11.95 -0.49 -7.36
N SER A 103 -12.28 -0.94 -8.57
CA SER A 103 -13.39 -1.87 -8.84
C SER A 103 -13.12 -3.33 -8.42
N MET A 104 -11.89 -3.69 -8.01
CA MET A 104 -11.53 -5.02 -7.50
C MET A 104 -11.76 -5.19 -5.99
N LEU A 105 -12.28 -4.16 -5.31
CA LEU A 105 -12.65 -4.27 -3.91
C LEU A 105 -13.64 -5.42 -3.71
N PRO A 106 -13.46 -6.24 -2.65
CA PRO A 106 -14.43 -7.26 -2.30
C PRO A 106 -15.84 -6.67 -2.16
N ALA A 107 -16.86 -7.44 -2.53
CA ALA A 107 -18.25 -7.04 -2.33
C ALA A 107 -18.48 -6.65 -0.86
N GLY A 108 -18.98 -5.44 -0.63
CA GLY A 108 -19.24 -4.90 0.72
C GLY A 108 -18.18 -3.93 1.25
N VAL A 109 -17.02 -3.79 0.58
CA VAL A 109 -16.03 -2.78 0.97
C VAL A 109 -16.50 -1.39 0.52
N ARG A 110 -16.69 -0.48 1.48
CA ARG A 110 -16.95 0.94 1.22
C ARG A 110 -15.64 1.70 1.27
N VAL A 111 -15.20 2.22 0.11
CA VAL A 111 -14.10 3.18 0.04
C VAL A 111 -14.66 4.58 0.13
N GLN A 112 -14.16 5.35 1.08
CA GLN A 112 -14.46 6.76 1.24
C GLN A 112 -13.15 7.53 1.19
N ARG A 113 -13.00 8.43 0.20
CA ARG A 113 -11.91 9.39 0.20
C ARG A 113 -12.15 10.39 1.32
N VAL A 114 -11.19 10.50 2.23
CA VAL A 114 -11.24 11.52 3.29
C VAL A 114 -11.02 12.89 2.63
N PRO A 115 -11.93 13.87 2.81
CA PRO A 115 -11.74 15.21 2.27
C PRO A 115 -10.56 15.92 2.95
N ASP A 116 -9.89 16.81 2.21
CA ASP A 116 -8.69 17.52 2.68
C ASP A 116 -8.95 18.39 3.93
N GLU A 117 -10.19 18.86 4.10
CA GLU A 117 -10.67 19.53 5.32
C GLU A 117 -11.62 18.60 6.08
N LEU A 118 -11.06 17.78 6.98
CA LEU A 118 -11.83 16.97 7.93
C LEU A 118 -11.46 17.36 9.37
N SER A 119 -12.46 17.56 10.23
CA SER A 119 -12.21 17.77 11.65
C SER A 119 -11.68 16.49 12.29
N TRP A 120 -10.90 16.64 13.36
CA TRP A 120 -10.31 15.52 14.09
C TRP A 120 -11.38 14.57 14.67
N ASP A 121 -12.45 15.10 15.23
CA ASP A 121 -13.52 14.30 15.83
C ASP A 121 -14.27 13.50 14.75
N THR A 122 -14.54 14.10 13.59
CA THR A 122 -15.18 13.41 12.46
C THR A 122 -14.26 12.35 11.85
N LEU A 123 -12.95 12.57 11.85
CA LEU A 123 -11.98 11.55 11.43
C LEU A 123 -12.04 10.34 12.35
N LEU A 124 -12.04 10.57 13.67
CA LEU A 124 -12.12 9.50 14.66
C LEU A 124 -13.44 8.71 14.56
N GLU A 125 -14.57 9.39 14.37
CA GLU A 125 -15.86 8.72 14.14
C GLU A 125 -15.82 7.83 12.90
N GLN A 126 -15.24 8.30 11.79
CA GLN A 126 -15.10 7.49 10.58
C GLN A 126 -14.16 6.31 10.78
N ILE A 127 -13.07 6.50 11.54
CA ILE A 127 -12.11 5.44 11.88
C ILE A 127 -12.78 4.34 12.70
N PHE A 128 -13.57 4.71 13.71
CA PHE A 128 -14.25 3.74 14.58
C PHE A 128 -15.47 3.08 13.92
N ALA A 129 -16.11 3.75 12.96
CA ALA A 129 -17.21 3.20 12.19
C ALA A 129 -16.75 2.29 11.04
N ALA A 130 -15.49 2.41 10.63
CA ALA A 130 -14.93 1.59 9.57
C ALA A 130 -14.63 0.18 10.09
N ASP A 131 -14.94 -0.83 9.27
CA ASP A 131 -14.49 -2.19 9.54
C ASP A 131 -12.95 -2.24 9.59
N GLN A 132 -12.29 -1.37 8.81
CA GLN A 132 -10.84 -1.18 8.75
C GLN A 132 -10.47 0.21 8.24
N VAL A 133 -9.29 0.68 8.64
CA VAL A 133 -8.75 2.00 8.28
C VAL A 133 -7.35 1.86 7.72
N VAL A 134 -7.11 2.52 6.59
CA VAL A 134 -5.81 2.58 5.92
C VAL A 134 -5.65 3.97 5.31
N THR A 135 -4.55 4.67 5.61
CA THR A 135 -4.42 6.12 5.33
C THR A 135 -3.00 6.56 4.91
N TRP A 136 -2.77 7.05 3.68
CA TRP A 136 -1.57 7.83 3.30
C TRP A 136 -1.58 8.26 1.82
#